data_AF-A0A7W7FYY3-F1
#
_entry.id   AF-A0A7W7FYY3-F1
#
_cell.length_a   1.000
_cell.length_b   1.000
_cell.length_c   1.000
_cell.angle_alpha   90.00
_cell.angle_beta   90.00
_cell.angle_gamma   90.00
#
_symmetry.space_group_name_H-M   'P 1'
#
loop_
_entity.id
_entity.type
_entity.pdbx_description
1 polymer ?
#
loop_
_entity_poly.entity_id
_entity_poly.type
_entity_poly.pdbx_seq_one_letter_code
_entity_poly.pdbx_strand_id
1 'polypeptide(L)'
;MGHHFSLILHREITEQECVTLKEKSVANISFAGDALPTDAAVSVTRVTFDDDVTPTLAEAIEAGFEAVKNIPDISIPGLSVPAQPPAAEADTDEVPAEVTEASRS
;
A
#
# COMPACT_ATOMS: atom_id res chain seq x y z
N MET A 1 -0.10 -11.95 -0.03
CA MET A 1 -1.01 -11.07 -0.81
C MET A 1 -0.66 -9.68 -0.34
N GLY A 2 0.27 -9.02 -1.03
CA GLY A 2 0.74 -7.71 -0.63
C GLY A 2 -0.21 -6.58 -1.01
N HIS A 3 -0.20 -5.54 -0.18
CA HIS A 3 -0.92 -4.31 -0.36
C HIS A 3 -0.01 -3.30 -1.03
N HIS A 4 -0.45 -2.79 -2.18
CA HIS A 4 0.25 -1.73 -2.90
C HIS A 4 -0.60 -0.47 -2.90
N PHE A 5 -0.02 0.65 -2.45
CA PHE A 5 -0.67 1.95 -2.50
C PHE A 5 0.35 3.05 -2.74
N SER A 6 -0.11 4.21 -3.21
CA SER A 6 0.74 5.37 -3.46
C SER A 6 0.19 6.62 -2.82
N LEU A 7 1.07 7.44 -2.23
CA LEU A 7 0.79 8.76 -1.69
C LEU A 7 1.48 9.82 -2.53
N ILE A 8 0.77 10.90 -2.84
CA ILE A 8 1.35 12.09 -3.49
C ILE A 8 1.57 13.13 -2.40
N LEU A 9 2.82 13.54 -2.19
CA LEU A 9 3.19 14.60 -1.29
C LEU A 9 3.15 15.94 -2.03
N HIS A 10 2.55 16.98 -1.44
CA HIS A 10 2.47 18.33 -2.04
C HIS A 10 3.84 19.04 -2.14
N ARG A 11 4.94 18.35 -1.88
CA ARG A 11 6.30 18.88 -2.00
C ARG A 11 7.25 17.78 -2.43
N GLU A 12 8.42 18.20 -2.88
CA GLU A 12 9.56 17.31 -3.01
C GLU A 12 10.15 16.99 -1.64
N ILE A 13 10.40 15.71 -1.38
CA ILE A 13 11.12 15.25 -0.19
C ILE A 13 12.59 15.03 -0.52
N THR A 14 13.45 15.41 0.41
CA THR A 14 14.90 15.26 0.32
C THR A 14 15.32 13.80 0.50
N GLU A 15 16.55 13.48 0.07
CA GLU A 15 17.13 12.14 0.25
C GLU A 15 17.14 11.70 1.72
N GLN A 16 17.35 12.63 2.66
CA GLN A 16 17.36 12.34 4.09
C GLN A 16 15.98 11.96 4.63
N GLU A 17 14.93 12.61 4.13
CA GLU A 17 13.54 12.26 4.44
C GLU A 17 13.15 10.93 3.81
N CYS A 18 13.62 10.64 2.59
CA CYS A 18 13.43 9.35 1.93
C CYS A 18 14.04 8.19 2.72
N VAL A 19 15.25 8.38 3.27
CA VAL A 19 15.90 7.39 4.14
C VAL A 19 15.11 7.22 5.43
N THR A 20 14.74 8.32 6.09
CA THR A 20 13.95 8.29 7.33
C THR A 20 12.63 7.55 7.14
N LEU A 21 11.93 7.79 6.03
CA LEU A 21 10.70 7.08 5.68
C LEU A 21 10.93 5.58 5.55
N LYS A 22 11.97 5.17 4.81
CA LYS A 22 12.32 3.76 4.59
C LYS A 22 12.70 3.05 5.89
N GLU A 23 13.40 3.74 6.80
CA GLU A 23 13.79 3.17 8.10
C GLU A 23 12.61 3.05 9.07
N LYS A 24 11.60 3.91 8.92
CA LYS A 24 10.41 3.91 9.78
C LYS A 24 9.27 3.05 9.25
N SER A 25 9.27 2.75 7.95
CA SER A 25 8.26 1.93 7.32
C SER A 25 8.61 0.45 7.33
N VAL A 26 7.63 -0.40 7.59
CA VAL A 26 7.75 -1.85 7.42
C VAL A 26 7.66 -2.24 5.94
N ALA A 27 6.95 -1.42 5.15
CA ALA A 27 6.76 -1.59 3.72
C ALA A 27 8.02 -1.24 2.91
N ASN A 28 8.16 -1.83 1.73
CA ASN A 28 9.16 -1.42 0.76
C ASN A 28 8.71 -0.13 0.06
N ILE A 29 9.43 0.97 0.28
CA ILE A 29 9.06 2.28 -0.25
C ILE A 29 9.89 2.65 -1.49
N SER A 30 9.20 3.07 -2.55
CA SER A 30 9.80 3.66 -3.75
C SER A 30 9.37 5.12 -3.94
N PHE A 31 10.30 5.96 -4.40
CA PHE A 31 10.07 7.40 -4.61
C PHE A 31 10.18 7.75 -6.08
N ALA A 32 9.24 8.55 -6.58
CA ALA A 32 9.26 9.09 -7.93
C ALA A 32 8.89 10.58 -7.92
N GLY A 33 9.60 11.39 -8.71
CA GLY A 33 9.17 12.76 -8.99
C GLY A 33 7.94 12.73 -9.89
N ASP A 34 6.93 13.50 -9.55
CA ASP A 34 5.68 13.64 -10.30
C ASP A 34 5.25 15.11 -10.29
N ALA A 35 4.17 15.45 -11.00
CA ALA A 35 3.64 16.82 -11.05
C ALA A 35 2.16 16.82 -10.68
N LEU A 36 1.66 17.91 -10.09
CA LEU A 36 0.24 17.98 -9.77
C LEU A 36 -0.61 17.87 -11.06
N PRO A 37 -1.70 17.08 -11.05
CA PRO A 37 -2.58 16.97 -12.21
C PRO A 37 -3.25 18.29 -12.55
N THR A 38 -3.39 19.17 -11.56
CA THR A 38 -3.95 20.52 -11.71
C THR A 38 -2.92 21.55 -12.16
N ASP A 39 -1.63 21.34 -11.87
CA ASP A 39 -0.57 22.30 -12.19
C ASP A 39 0.79 21.57 -12.37
N ALA A 40 1.24 21.49 -13.62
CA ALA A 40 2.47 20.78 -13.97
C ALA A 40 3.76 21.52 -13.57
N ALA A 41 3.66 22.79 -13.11
CA ALA A 41 4.82 23.55 -12.62
C ALA A 41 5.10 23.25 -11.14
N VAL A 42 4.18 22.58 -10.44
CA VAL A 42 4.37 22.14 -9.05
C VAL A 42 4.94 20.73 -9.04
N SER A 43 6.24 20.65 -8.75
CA SER A 43 6.93 19.38 -8.48
C SER A 43 6.43 18.76 -7.18
N VAL A 44 6.04 17.50 -7.26
CA VAL A 44 5.58 16.70 -6.12
C VAL A 44 6.33 15.38 -6.07
N THR A 45 6.39 14.77 -4.90
CA THR A 45 6.93 13.40 -4.78
C THR A 45 5.80 12.39 -4.65
N ARG A 46 5.78 11.41 -5.54
CA ARG A 46 4.99 10.20 -5.40
C ARG A 46 5.79 9.17 -4.60
N VAL A 47 5.21 8.74 -3.49
CA VAL A 47 5.71 7.67 -2.63
C VAL A 47 4.85 6.43 -2.90
N THR A 48 5.48 5.32 -3.26
CA THR A 48 4.80 4.03 -3.48
C THR A 48 5.19 3.10 -2.35
N PHE A 49 4.20 2.50 -1.72
CA PHE A 49 4.34 1.54 -0.63
C PHE A 49 3.95 0.17 -1.14
N ASP A 50 4.81 -0.79 -0.86
CA ASP A 50 4.72 -2.17 -1.28
C ASP A 50 4.86 -3.02 -0.01
N ASP A 51 3.73 -3.45 0.54
CA ASP A 51 3.66 -4.08 1.84
C ASP A 51 3.11 -5.52 1.72
N ASP A 52 3.98 -6.53 1.79
CA ASP A 52 3.57 -7.94 1.79
C ASP A 52 3.43 -8.53 3.21
N VAL A 53 3.45 -7.67 4.24
CA VAL A 53 3.57 -8.09 5.65
C VAL A 53 2.27 -7.88 6.42
N THR A 54 1.56 -6.78 6.17
CA THR A 54 0.32 -6.44 6.87
C THR A 54 -0.85 -7.25 6.32
N PRO A 55 -1.78 -7.69 7.19
CA PRO A 55 -2.89 -8.52 6.76
C PRO A 55 -3.98 -7.71 6.05
N THR A 56 -4.06 -6.40 6.30
CA THR A 56 -5.08 -5.51 5.70
C THR A 56 -4.46 -4.24 5.10
N LEU A 57 -5.06 -3.72 4.03
CA LEU A 57 -4.64 -2.45 3.43
C LEU A 57 -4.78 -1.29 4.43
N ALA A 58 -5.79 -1.33 5.29
CA ALA A 58 -6.01 -0.30 6.30
C ALA A 58 -4.77 -0.19 7.22
N GLU A 59 -4.28 -1.32 7.72
CA GLU A 59 -3.05 -1.36 8.52
C GLU A 59 -1.82 -0.94 7.71
N ALA A 60 -1.71 -1.36 6.44
CA ALA A 60 -0.64 -0.92 5.55
C ALA A 60 -0.61 0.61 5.39
N ILE A 61 -1.78 1.22 5.16
CA ILE A 61 -1.95 2.66 5.00
C ILE A 61 -1.63 3.38 6.31
N GLU A 62 -2.15 2.90 7.45
CA GLU A 62 -1.88 3.50 8.77
C GLU A 62 -0.38 3.49 9.09
N ALA A 63 0.30 2.36 8.86
CA ALA A 63 1.74 2.25 9.06
C ALA A 63 2.54 3.20 8.14
N GLY A 64 2.17 3.28 6.85
CA GLY A 64 2.79 4.23 5.92
C GLY A 64 2.58 5.68 6.36
N PHE A 65 1.42 6.00 6.91
CA PHE A 65 1.07 7.33 7.40
C PHE A 65 1.83 7.72 8.67
N GLU A 66 1.96 6.80 9.62
CA GLU A 66 2.81 6.98 10.80
C GLU A 66 4.26 7.25 10.40
N ALA A 67 4.78 6.55 9.39
CA ALA A 67 6.11 6.83 8.86
C ALA A 67 6.21 8.27 8.31
N VAL A 68 5.24 8.72 7.49
CA VAL A 68 5.23 10.08 6.92
C VAL A 68 5.09 11.17 7.99
N LYS A 69 4.35 10.93 9.08
CA LYS A 69 4.26 11.87 10.22
C LYS A 69 5.60 12.15 10.90
N ASN A 70 6.61 11.28 10.73
CA ASN A 70 7.94 11.53 11.27
C ASN A 70 8.70 12.61 10.47
N ILE A 71 8.23 12.98 9.29
CA ILE A 71 8.84 14.05 8.51
C ILE A 71 8.33 15.42 9.00
N PRO A 72 9.22 16.33 9.43
CA PRO A 72 8.84 17.67 9.81
C PRO A 72 8.23 18.44 8.62
N ASP A 73 7.25 19.30 8.89
CA ASP A 73 6.50 20.09 7.88
C ASP A 73 5.63 19.28 6.88
N ILE A 74 5.46 17.97 7.05
CA ILE A 74 4.42 17.21 6.34
C ILE A 74 3.20 17.05 7.25
N SER A 75 2.17 17.87 7.00
CA SER A 75 0.85 17.68 7.59
C SER A 75 -0.06 17.00 6.58
N ILE A 76 -0.62 15.86 6.98
CA ILE A 76 -1.61 15.17 6.16
C ILE A 76 -3.00 15.51 6.72
N PRO A 77 -3.81 16.34 6.03
CA PRO A 77 -5.13 16.67 6.50
C PRO A 77 -5.99 15.41 6.46
N GLY A 78 -6.43 14.97 7.65
CA GLY A 78 -7.33 13.84 7.95
C GLY A 78 -7.60 12.86 6.79
N LEU A 79 -6.97 11.69 6.83
CA LEU A 79 -7.22 10.62 5.88
C LEU A 79 -8.48 9.84 6.27
N SER A 80 -9.53 9.92 5.45
CA SER A 80 -10.63 8.93 5.50
C SER A 80 -10.30 7.83 4.51
N VAL A 81 -9.82 6.69 5.00
CA VAL A 81 -9.61 5.50 4.15
C VAL A 81 -11.00 4.99 3.74
N PRO A 82 -11.36 5.02 2.43
CA PRO A 82 -12.62 4.45 2.01
C PRO A 82 -12.64 2.95 2.33
N ALA A 83 -13.77 2.46 2.83
CA ALA A 83 -13.94 1.04 3.10
C ALA A 83 -13.59 0.25 1.84
N GLN A 84 -12.53 -0.54 1.90
CA GLN A 84 -12.17 -1.42 0.80
C GLN A 84 -13.27 -2.50 0.70
N PRO A 85 -13.71 -2.87 -0.51
CA PRO A 85 -14.56 -4.03 -0.66
C PRO A 85 -13.87 -5.23 0.00
N PRO A 86 -14.61 -6.09 0.72
CA PRO A 86 -14.04 -7.28 1.31
C PRO A 86 -13.32 -8.04 0.19
N ALA A 87 -12.07 -8.47 0.47
CA ALA A 87 -11.35 -9.34 -0.43
C ALA A 87 -12.30 -10.50 -0.78
N ALA A 88 -12.57 -10.69 -2.07
CA ALA A 88 -13.33 -11.85 -2.51
C ALA A 88 -12.59 -13.05 -1.93
N GLU A 89 -13.25 -13.74 -1.01
CA GLU A 89 -12.80 -15.02 -0.48
C GLU A 89 -12.46 -15.83 -1.71
N ALA A 90 -11.20 -16.25 -1.84
CA ALA A 90 -10.80 -17.11 -2.92
C ALA A 90 -11.68 -18.37 -2.79
N ASP A 91 -12.69 -18.43 -3.64
CA ASP A 91 -13.58 -19.57 -3.81
C ASP A 91 -12.65 -20.76 -3.97
N THR A 92 -12.59 -21.60 -2.94
CA THR A 92 -11.86 -22.86 -2.99
C THR A 92 -12.71 -23.80 -3.84
N ASP A 93 -12.74 -23.52 -5.14
CA ASP A 93 -13.09 -24.49 -6.16
C ASP A 93 -11.86 -25.38 -6.36
N GLU A 94 -11.65 -26.28 -5.40
CA GLU A 94 -10.81 -27.45 -5.61
C GLU A 94 -11.74 -28.65 -5.77
N VAL A 95 -12.35 -28.74 -6.96
CA VAL A 95 -12.67 -30.04 -7.52
C VAL A 95 -11.40 -30.61 -8.16
N PRO A 96 -11.06 -31.86 -7.82
CA PRO A 96 -10.68 -32.79 -8.86
C PRO A 96 -11.64 -33.98 -8.84
N ALA A 97 -12.34 -34.12 -9.96
CA ALA A 97 -12.99 -35.37 -10.33
C ALA A 97 -11.94 -36.46 -10.65
N GLU A 98 -12.40 -37.71 -10.52
CA GLU A 98 -11.78 -38.99 -10.97
C GLU A 98 -10.78 -39.60 -9.96
N VAL A 99 -10.94 -40.83 -9.44
CA VAL A 99 -11.01 -42.13 -10.15
C VAL A 99 -11.54 -43.26 -9.21
N THR A 100 -12.65 -43.89 -9.63
CA THR A 100 -13.06 -45.33 -9.55
C THR A 100 -13.14 -46.17 -8.24
N GLU A 101 -14.29 -46.85 -8.10
CA GLU A 101 -14.53 -48.25 -7.64
C GLU A 101 -14.17 -48.62 -6.18
N ALA A 102 -15.02 -49.22 -5.36
CA ALA A 102 -15.91 -50.34 -5.64
C ALA A 102 -17.16 -50.38 -4.77
N SER A 103 -18.22 -50.86 -5.39
CA SER A 103 -19.51 -51.20 -4.80
C SER A 103 -19.41 -52.40 -3.85
N ARG A 104 -20.22 -52.35 -2.79
CA ARG A 104 -21.16 -53.39 -2.34
C ARG A 104 -20.74 -54.86 -2.59
N SER A 105 -20.51 -55.61 -1.51
CA SER A 105 -21.40 -56.69 -1.01
C SER A 105 -20.70 -57.59 -0.01
#